data_AF-A0AAQ3WUR6-F1
#
_entry.id   AF-A0AAQ3WUR6-F1
#
_cell.length_a   1.000
_cell.length_b   1.000
_cell.length_c   1.000
_cell.angle_alpha   90.00
_cell.angle_beta   90.00
_cell.angle_gamma   90.00
#
_symmetry.space_group_name_H-M   'P 1'
#
loop_
_entity.id
_entity.type
_entity.pdbx_description
1 polymer ?
#
loop_
_entity_poly.entity_id
_entity_poly.type
_entity_poly.pdbx_seq_one_letter_code
_entity_poly.pdbx_strand_id
1 'polypeptide(L)'
;MDLPSLALVMRAALSHVPEERKAAEESLNQFQYTPQHLVRLLQIIVDGSCDMAVRQVASIHFKNFIAKNWSPNDPDESSKVLESDKALVREHILGFIVQVPPLLRAQLGESIKTIIHSDYPEQWPSLLHWVSHNLELQNQIFGALYVLRVLARKYELGEEIRELLSCVNMPEDDLPFADDSPI
;
A
#
# COMPACT_ATOMS: atom_id res chain seq x y z
N MET A 1 -0.53 20.52 -0.03
CA MET A 1 -0.45 20.67 -1.50
C MET A 1 -1.76 20.18 -2.10
N ASP A 2 -2.36 20.96 -2.99
CA ASP A 2 -3.56 20.62 -3.76
C ASP A 2 -3.25 19.60 -4.88
N LEU A 3 -4.30 18.94 -5.40
CA LEU A 3 -4.17 17.89 -6.41
C LEU A 3 -3.57 18.38 -7.75
N PRO A 4 -3.97 19.54 -8.30
CA PRO A 4 -3.34 20.11 -9.50
C PRO A 4 -1.85 20.39 -9.31
N SER A 5 -1.46 21.02 -8.19
CA SER A 5 -0.06 21.27 -7.88
C SER A 5 0.74 19.99 -7.74
N LEU A 6 0.18 18.95 -7.11
CA LEU A 6 0.83 17.65 -6.97
C LEU A 6 1.06 16.98 -8.34
N ALA A 7 0.08 17.03 -9.23
CA ALA A 7 0.23 16.50 -10.59
C ALA A 7 1.32 17.26 -11.38
N LEU A 8 1.44 18.58 -11.19
CA LEU A 8 2.49 19.38 -11.80
C LEU A 8 3.88 19.01 -11.27
N VAL A 9 4.03 18.80 -9.96
CA VAL A 9 5.28 18.33 -9.36
C VAL A 9 5.65 16.93 -9.89
N MET A 10 4.69 16.02 -10.04
CA MET A 10 4.92 14.70 -10.64
C MET A 10 5.37 14.79 -12.11
N ARG A 11 4.87 15.77 -12.87
CA ARG A 11 5.35 16.05 -14.23
C ARG A 11 6.78 16.59 -14.22
N ALA A 12 7.12 17.46 -13.28
CA ALA A 12 8.49 17.97 -13.13
C ALA A 12 9.48 16.85 -12.74
N ALA A 13 9.03 15.86 -11.95
CA ALA A 13 9.83 14.66 -11.63
C ALA A 13 10.13 13.79 -12.87
N LEU A 14 9.40 13.96 -13.98
CA LEU A 14 9.66 13.30 -15.26
C LEU A 14 10.59 14.10 -16.18
N SER A 15 11.01 15.31 -15.78
CA SER A 15 11.83 16.17 -16.63
C SER A 15 13.19 15.55 -16.96
N HIS A 16 13.65 15.77 -18.20
CA HIS A 16 15.00 15.42 -18.62
C HIS A 16 16.05 16.33 -17.96
N VAL A 17 15.65 17.48 -17.43
CA VAL A 17 16.53 18.42 -16.72
C VAL A 17 16.78 17.88 -15.29
N PRO A 18 18.02 17.56 -14.91
CA PRO A 18 18.33 16.99 -13.59
C PRO A 18 17.91 17.89 -12.42
N GLU A 19 18.08 19.21 -12.57
CA GLU A 19 17.72 20.19 -11.54
C GLU A 19 16.21 20.24 -11.29
N GLU A 20 15.39 20.20 -12.35
CA GLU A 20 13.93 20.19 -12.21
C GLU A 20 13.43 18.91 -11.55
N ARG A 21 14.03 17.76 -11.91
CA ARG A 21 13.72 16.47 -11.28
C ARG A 21 14.04 16.49 -9.80
N LYS A 22 15.24 16.96 -9.45
CA LYS A 22 15.68 17.03 -8.05
C LYS A 22 14.81 17.97 -7.23
N ALA A 23 14.47 19.15 -7.77
CA ALA A 23 13.57 20.09 -7.12
C ALA A 23 12.16 19.50 -6.90
N ALA A 24 11.66 18.72 -7.88
CA ALA A 24 10.39 18.03 -7.75
C ALA A 24 10.42 16.95 -6.67
N GLU A 25 11.47 16.13 -6.62
CA GLU A 25 11.67 15.11 -5.58
C GLU A 25 11.81 15.72 -4.19
N GLU A 26 12.53 16.84 -4.05
CA GLU A 26 12.64 17.58 -2.79
C GLU A 26 11.28 18.11 -2.36
N SER A 27 10.48 18.65 -3.29
CA SER A 27 9.12 19.09 -3.01
C SER A 27 8.24 17.93 -2.53
N LEU A 28 8.25 16.79 -3.23
CA LEU A 28 7.51 15.60 -2.81
C LEU A 28 7.92 15.15 -1.41
N ASN A 29 9.22 15.15 -1.11
CA ASN A 29 9.73 14.78 0.20
C ASN A 29 9.30 15.73 1.33
N GLN A 30 9.12 17.03 1.04
CA GLN A 30 8.62 18.00 2.00
C GLN A 30 7.13 17.79 2.31
N PHE A 31 6.33 17.43 1.30
CA PHE A 31 4.88 17.31 1.43
C PHE A 31 4.38 15.89 1.69
N GLN A 32 5.24 14.88 1.69
CA GLN A 32 4.84 13.48 1.81
C GLN A 32 4.10 13.15 3.12
N TYR A 33 4.37 13.89 4.20
CA TYR A 33 3.73 13.72 5.51
C TYR A 33 2.52 14.64 5.72
N THR A 34 2.10 15.38 4.69
CA THR A 34 0.92 16.23 4.83
C THR A 34 -0.37 15.41 4.83
N PRO A 35 -1.40 15.82 5.58
CA PRO A 35 -2.68 15.12 5.58
C PRO A 35 -3.26 15.00 4.17
N GLN A 36 -3.88 13.85 3.90
CA GLN A 36 -4.48 13.44 2.63
C GLN A 36 -3.48 13.31 1.47
N HIS A 37 -2.15 13.34 1.72
CA HIS A 37 -1.17 13.18 0.65
C HIS A 37 -1.35 11.85 -0.08
N LEU A 38 -1.48 10.75 0.67
CA LEU A 38 -1.73 9.41 0.11
C LEU A 38 -3.02 9.32 -0.70
N VAL A 39 -4.09 9.95 -0.20
CA VAL A 39 -5.40 9.96 -0.87
C VAL A 39 -5.31 10.73 -2.19
N ARG A 40 -4.61 11.87 -2.22
CA ARG A 40 -4.37 12.63 -3.46
C ARG A 40 -3.52 11.85 -4.47
N LEU A 41 -2.52 11.11 -4.02
CA LEU A 41 -1.74 10.22 -4.89
C LEU A 41 -2.64 9.15 -5.52
N LEU A 42 -3.49 8.49 -4.73
CA LEU A 42 -4.45 7.52 -5.24
C LEU A 42 -5.39 8.13 -6.28
N GLN A 43 -5.91 9.34 -6.03
CA GLN A 43 -6.76 10.07 -6.98
C GLN A 43 -6.05 10.30 -8.32
N ILE A 44 -4.79 10.73 -8.31
CA ILE A 44 -3.99 10.92 -9.54
C ILE A 44 -3.79 9.58 -10.26
N ILE A 45 -3.52 8.49 -9.53
CA ILE A 45 -3.27 7.16 -10.13
C ILE A 45 -4.49 6.65 -10.88
N VAL A 46 -5.70 6.87 -10.33
CA VAL A 46 -6.94 6.39 -10.95
C VAL A 46 -7.51 7.34 -11.99
N ASP A 47 -7.15 8.62 -11.93
CA ASP A 47 -7.63 9.63 -12.87
C ASP A 47 -7.23 9.29 -14.31
N GLY A 48 -8.22 8.90 -15.10
CA GLY A 48 -8.07 8.58 -16.52
C GLY A 48 -7.72 9.76 -17.41
N SER A 49 -7.91 11.00 -16.92
CA SER A 49 -7.58 12.23 -17.65
C SER A 49 -6.10 12.64 -17.51
N CYS A 50 -5.41 12.12 -16.49
CA CYS A 50 -3.98 12.33 -16.30
C CYS A 50 -3.14 11.49 -17.27
N ASP A 51 -2.02 12.06 -17.72
CA ASP A 51 -1.05 11.35 -18.56
C ASP A 51 -0.51 10.09 -17.87
N MET A 52 -0.34 9.00 -18.63
CA MET A 52 0.11 7.71 -18.12
C MET A 52 1.45 7.81 -17.38
N ALA A 53 2.37 8.64 -17.88
CA ALA A 53 3.67 8.82 -17.25
C ALA A 53 3.53 9.41 -15.84
N VAL A 54 2.64 10.39 -15.66
CA VAL A 54 2.36 11.02 -14.36
C VAL A 54 1.73 10.02 -13.40
N ARG A 55 0.75 9.25 -13.88
CA ARG A 55 0.10 8.19 -13.10
C ARG A 55 1.08 7.12 -12.66
N GLN A 56 2.04 6.78 -13.51
CA GLN A 56 3.08 5.81 -13.20
C GLN A 56 4.01 6.33 -12.09
N VAL A 57 4.51 7.57 -12.19
CA VAL A 57 5.35 8.17 -11.13
C VAL A 57 4.58 8.26 -9.82
N ALA A 58 3.32 8.70 -9.85
CA ALA A 58 2.46 8.73 -8.67
C ALA A 58 2.31 7.34 -8.04
N SER A 59 2.10 6.29 -8.85
CA SER A 59 1.97 4.91 -8.35
C SER A 59 3.26 4.36 -7.74
N ILE A 60 4.42 4.70 -8.30
CA ILE A 60 5.73 4.31 -7.77
C ILE A 60 5.99 5.04 -6.45
N HIS A 61 5.72 6.35 -6.40
CA HIS A 61 5.87 7.15 -5.19
C HIS A 61 4.95 6.64 -4.08
N PHE A 62 3.69 6.35 -4.40
CA PHE A 62 2.70 5.79 -3.48
C PHE A 62 3.18 4.46 -2.89
N LYS A 63 3.63 3.52 -3.73
CA LYS A 63 4.16 2.23 -3.28
C LYS A 63 5.37 2.41 -2.36
N ASN A 64 6.35 3.23 -2.77
CA ASN A 64 7.56 3.46 -1.99
C ASN A 64 7.24 4.11 -0.63
N PHE A 65 6.28 5.04 -0.61
CA PHE A 65 5.85 5.68 0.62
C PHE A 65 5.16 4.69 1.58
N ILE A 66 4.28 3.83 1.08
CA ILE A 66 3.64 2.79 1.88
C ILE A 66 4.66 1.79 2.41
N ALA A 67 5.54 1.28 1.56
CA ALA A 67 6.58 0.34 1.95
C ALA A 67 7.48 0.88 3.07
N LYS A 68 7.72 2.21 3.10
CA LYS A 68 8.58 2.84 4.10
C LYS A 68 7.85 3.28 5.37
N ASN A 69 6.61 3.77 5.26
CA ASN A 69 5.96 4.51 6.35
C ASN A 69 4.70 3.82 6.92
N TRP A 70 4.18 2.78 6.26
CA TRP A 70 2.92 2.14 6.67
C TRP A 70 3.06 1.36 7.98
N SER A 71 4.10 0.55 8.07
CA SER A 71 4.50 -0.18 9.28
C SER A 71 6.02 -0.07 9.41
N PRO A 72 6.54 0.87 10.21
CA PRO A 72 7.96 0.91 10.51
C PRO A 72 8.42 -0.42 11.12
N ASN A 73 9.61 -0.86 10.74
CA ASN A 73 10.19 -2.12 11.24
C ASN A 73 10.70 -2.00 12.69
N ASP A 74 10.81 -0.78 13.19
CA ASP A 74 11.29 -0.48 14.53
C ASP A 74 10.09 -0.14 15.43
N PRO A 75 9.86 -0.88 16.53
CA PRO A 75 8.73 -0.62 17.45
C PRO A 75 8.77 0.77 18.09
N ASP A 76 9.93 1.44 18.12
CA ASP A 76 10.07 2.82 18.62
C ASP A 76 9.77 3.90 17.57
N GLU A 77 9.67 3.55 16.27
CA GLU A 77 9.30 4.51 15.23
C GLU A 77 7.78 4.51 15.06
N SER A 78 7.13 5.62 15.41
CA SER A 78 5.70 5.78 15.12
C SER A 78 5.44 5.87 13.61
N SER A 79 4.39 5.21 13.13
CA SER A 79 3.97 5.34 11.73
C SER A 79 3.72 6.81 11.40
N LYS A 80 4.42 7.33 10.40
CA LYS A 80 4.31 8.74 9.97
C LYS A 80 3.03 9.00 9.16
N VAL A 81 2.16 8.00 9.03
CA VAL A 81 0.90 8.06 8.30
C VAL A 81 -0.24 8.17 9.30
N LEU A 82 -1.06 9.21 9.13
CA LEU A 82 -2.26 9.42 9.93
C LEU A 82 -3.25 8.26 9.74
N GLU A 83 -3.85 7.79 10.83
CA GLU A 83 -4.82 6.69 10.77
C GLU A 83 -6.04 7.03 9.89
N SER A 84 -6.46 8.30 9.85
CA SER A 84 -7.51 8.77 8.94
C SER A 84 -7.16 8.54 7.47
N ASP A 85 -5.88 8.75 7.11
CA ASP A 85 -5.40 8.54 5.74
C ASP A 85 -5.28 7.04 5.46
N LYS A 86 -4.85 6.24 6.44
CA LYS A 86 -4.81 4.77 6.33
C LYS A 86 -6.20 4.21 6.07
N ALA A 87 -7.21 4.64 6.83
CA ALA A 87 -8.59 4.19 6.66
C ALA A 87 -9.13 4.49 5.25
N LEU A 88 -8.92 5.71 4.74
CA LEU A 88 -9.32 6.09 3.39
C LEU A 88 -8.59 5.29 2.29
N VAL A 89 -7.30 5.03 2.49
CA VAL A 89 -6.52 4.18 1.58
C VAL A 89 -7.10 2.76 1.57
N ARG A 90 -7.37 2.16 2.74
CA ARG A 90 -7.97 0.82 2.87
C ARG A 90 -9.33 0.74 2.20
N GLU A 91 -10.17 1.76 2.37
CA GLU A 91 -11.50 1.81 1.76
C GLU A 91 -11.45 1.85 0.22
N HIS A 92 -10.54 2.65 -0.35
CA HIS A 92 -10.55 2.92 -1.79
C HIS A 92 -9.63 2.02 -2.62
N ILE A 93 -8.50 1.56 -2.06
CA ILE A 93 -7.46 0.86 -2.82
C ILE A 93 -7.96 -0.43 -3.50
N LEU A 94 -8.88 -1.15 -2.84
CA LEU A 94 -9.46 -2.39 -3.36
C LEU A 94 -10.33 -2.13 -4.60
N GLY A 95 -11.14 -1.07 -4.58
CA GLY A 95 -11.97 -0.68 -5.73
C GLY A 95 -11.17 -0.12 -6.89
N PHE A 96 -9.98 0.41 -6.63
CA PHE A 96 -9.12 0.99 -7.66
C PHE A 96 -8.33 -0.05 -8.45
N ILE A 97 -8.03 -1.20 -7.87
CA ILE A 97 -7.21 -2.22 -8.54
C ILE A 97 -7.86 -2.79 -9.81
N VAL A 98 -9.18 -2.81 -9.86
CA VAL A 98 -9.95 -3.24 -11.03
C VAL A 98 -10.04 -2.16 -12.11
N GLN A 99 -9.93 -0.88 -11.73
CA GLN A 99 -10.11 0.26 -12.64
C GLN A 99 -8.80 0.65 -13.34
N VAL A 100 -7.66 0.39 -12.72
CA VAL A 100 -6.36 0.82 -13.26
C VAL A 100 -5.80 -0.16 -14.31
N PRO A 101 -5.00 0.32 -15.28
CA PRO A 101 -4.27 -0.54 -16.22
C PRO A 101 -3.26 -1.47 -15.55
N PRO A 102 -2.84 -2.57 -16.20
CA PRO A 102 -1.93 -3.56 -15.61
C PRO A 102 -0.63 -3.00 -15.03
N LEU A 103 -0.05 -1.98 -15.65
CA LEU A 103 1.18 -1.34 -15.21
C LEU A 103 1.04 -0.70 -13.81
N LEU A 104 -0.03 0.06 -13.60
CA LEU A 104 -0.32 0.71 -12.32
C LEU A 104 -0.82 -0.31 -11.30
N ARG A 105 -1.56 -1.33 -11.77
CA ARG A 105 -2.05 -2.43 -10.95
C ARG A 105 -0.93 -3.17 -10.24
N ALA A 106 0.21 -3.38 -10.91
CA ALA A 106 1.37 -4.03 -10.29
C ALA A 106 1.93 -3.21 -9.10
N GLN A 107 1.98 -1.87 -9.23
CA GLN A 107 2.45 -1.00 -8.14
C GLN A 107 1.45 -0.93 -6.98
N LEU A 108 0.16 -0.80 -7.28
CA LEU A 108 -0.90 -0.84 -6.26
C LEU A 108 -0.98 -2.20 -5.58
N GLY A 109 -0.78 -3.29 -6.32
CA GLY A 109 -0.76 -4.64 -5.78
C GLY A 109 0.32 -4.87 -4.75
N GLU A 110 1.55 -4.38 -4.99
CA GLU A 110 2.62 -4.44 -3.98
C GLU A 110 2.28 -3.57 -2.76
N SER A 111 1.65 -2.43 -2.98
CA SER A 111 1.16 -1.57 -1.88
C SER A 111 0.11 -2.30 -1.03
N ILE A 112 -0.89 -2.94 -1.66
CA ILE A 112 -1.91 -3.75 -0.98
C ILE A 112 -1.25 -4.89 -0.22
N LYS A 113 -0.25 -5.56 -0.80
CA LYS A 113 0.49 -6.63 -0.13
C LYS A 113 1.09 -6.10 1.17
N THR A 114 1.81 -4.99 1.16
CA THR A 114 2.36 -4.38 2.39
C THR A 114 1.27 -4.10 3.42
N ILE A 115 0.17 -3.45 3.00
CA ILE A 115 -0.94 -3.11 3.91
C ILE A 115 -1.56 -4.38 4.51
N ILE A 116 -1.80 -5.43 3.72
CA ILE A 116 -2.37 -6.70 4.20
C ILE A 116 -1.42 -7.38 5.19
N HIS A 117 -0.10 -7.31 4.98
CA HIS A 117 0.85 -7.91 5.92
C HIS A 117 0.79 -7.23 7.28
N SER A 118 0.67 -5.90 7.31
CA SER A 118 0.67 -5.10 8.53
C SER A 118 -0.69 -5.02 9.24
N ASP A 119 -1.78 -4.82 8.50
CA ASP A 119 -3.06 -4.40 9.11
C ASP A 119 -4.08 -5.55 9.25
N TYR A 120 -3.92 -6.65 8.51
CA TYR A 120 -4.86 -7.77 8.56
C TYR A 120 -4.38 -8.85 9.56
N PRO A 121 -5.23 -9.40 10.45
CA PRO A 121 -6.69 -9.24 10.51
C PRO A 121 -7.20 -8.14 11.46
N GLU A 122 -6.38 -7.67 12.40
CA GLU A 122 -6.83 -6.85 13.54
C GLU A 122 -7.33 -5.46 13.14
N GLN A 123 -6.56 -4.73 12.32
CA GLN A 123 -6.88 -3.36 11.91
C GLN A 123 -7.79 -3.32 10.68
N TRP A 124 -7.81 -4.37 9.86
CA TRP A 124 -8.60 -4.44 8.62
C TRP A 124 -9.51 -5.68 8.49
N PRO A 125 -10.43 -5.92 9.45
CA PRO A 125 -11.30 -7.10 9.44
C PRO A 125 -12.30 -7.13 8.27
N SER A 126 -12.66 -5.96 7.73
CA SER A 126 -13.60 -5.84 6.61
C SER A 126 -13.07 -6.35 5.27
N LEU A 127 -11.77 -6.62 5.16
CA LEU A 127 -11.13 -7.09 3.93
C LEU A 127 -11.75 -8.39 3.42
N LEU A 128 -11.93 -9.39 4.29
CA LEU A 128 -12.47 -10.69 3.90
C LEU A 128 -13.93 -10.58 3.46
N HIS A 129 -14.73 -9.77 4.17
CA HIS A 129 -16.11 -9.49 3.80
C HIS A 129 -16.20 -8.82 2.41
N TRP A 130 -15.30 -7.87 2.13
CA TRP A 130 -15.20 -7.24 0.82
C TRP A 130 -14.87 -8.27 -0.27
N VAL A 131 -13.89 -9.16 -0.03
CA VAL A 131 -13.52 -10.21 -1.00
C VAL A 131 -14.70 -11.14 -1.27
N SER A 132 -15.35 -11.67 -0.23
CA SER A 132 -16.50 -12.58 -0.39
C SER A 132 -17.64 -11.93 -1.17
N HIS A 133 -17.99 -10.68 -0.82
CA HIS A 133 -19.04 -9.94 -1.52
C HIS A 133 -18.70 -9.70 -3.01
N ASN A 134 -17.45 -9.33 -3.31
CA ASN A 134 -17.02 -9.02 -4.68
C ASN A 134 -16.76 -10.26 -5.54
N LEU A 135 -16.60 -11.45 -4.95
CA LEU A 135 -16.57 -12.71 -5.69
C LEU A 135 -17.93 -13.05 -6.32
N GLU A 136 -19.03 -12.59 -5.73
CA GLU A 136 -20.38 -12.80 -6.27
C GLU A 136 -20.70 -11.82 -7.41
N LEU A 137 -19.97 -10.70 -7.49
CA LEU A 137 -20.20 -9.64 -8.48
C LEU A 137 -19.35 -9.85 -9.74
N GLN A 138 -19.99 -10.14 -10.88
CA GLN A 138 -19.30 -10.44 -12.15
C GLN A 138 -18.22 -9.43 -12.57
N ASN A 139 -18.43 -8.14 -12.32
CA ASN A 139 -17.48 -7.09 -12.70
C ASN A 139 -16.32 -6.89 -11.71
N GLN A 140 -16.39 -7.50 -10.52
CA GLN A 140 -15.40 -7.33 -9.45
C GLN A 140 -14.66 -8.63 -9.10
N ILE A 141 -15.05 -9.77 -9.69
CA ILE A 141 -14.40 -11.08 -9.53
C ILE A 141 -12.88 -10.98 -9.69
N PHE A 142 -12.41 -10.27 -10.72
CA PHE A 142 -10.97 -10.14 -10.96
C PHE A 142 -10.25 -9.46 -9.78
N GLY A 143 -10.81 -8.37 -9.24
CA GLY A 143 -10.24 -7.67 -8.08
C GLY A 143 -10.29 -8.53 -6.82
N ALA A 144 -11.41 -9.20 -6.59
CA ALA A 144 -11.58 -10.09 -5.46
C ALA A 144 -10.59 -11.26 -5.49
N LEU A 145 -10.43 -11.93 -6.64
CA LEU A 145 -9.44 -13.01 -6.82
C LEU A 145 -8.00 -12.50 -6.69
N TYR A 146 -7.71 -11.29 -7.17
CA TYR A 146 -6.39 -10.69 -7.03
C TYR A 146 -6.04 -10.49 -5.54
N VAL A 147 -6.94 -9.87 -4.78
CA VAL A 147 -6.75 -9.61 -3.35
C VAL A 147 -6.71 -10.92 -2.57
N LEU A 148 -7.59 -11.88 -2.89
CA LEU A 148 -7.59 -13.21 -2.31
C LEU A 148 -6.26 -13.93 -2.53
N ARG A 149 -5.68 -13.84 -3.72
CA ARG A 149 -4.36 -14.41 -4.02
C ARG A 149 -3.25 -13.76 -3.18
N VAL A 150 -3.27 -12.44 -3.01
CA VAL A 150 -2.31 -11.73 -2.17
C VAL A 150 -2.46 -12.16 -0.70
N LEU A 151 -3.71 -12.32 -0.24
CA LEU A 151 -4.02 -12.79 1.10
C LEU A 151 -3.55 -14.24 1.32
N ALA A 152 -3.84 -15.15 0.39
CA ALA A 152 -3.42 -16.55 0.47
C ALA A 152 -1.90 -16.68 0.58
N ARG A 153 -1.15 -15.90 -0.22
CA ARG A 153 0.32 -15.86 -0.14
C ARG A 153 0.85 -15.41 1.21
N LYS A 154 0.16 -14.50 1.91
CA LYS A 154 0.56 -14.10 3.28
C LYS A 154 0.56 -15.31 4.22
N TYR A 155 -0.49 -16.14 4.15
CA TYR A 155 -0.65 -17.29 5.04
C TYR A 155 0.23 -18.47 4.64
N GLU A 156 0.41 -18.74 3.34
CA GLU A 156 1.35 -19.74 2.82
C GLU A 156 2.77 -19.45 3.30
N LEU A 157 3.23 -18.19 3.18
CA LEU A 157 4.54 -17.77 3.67
C LEU A 157 4.66 -17.90 5.19
N GLY A 158 3.56 -17.68 5.92
CA GLY A 158 3.51 -17.86 7.37
C GLY A 158 3.67 -19.32 7.79
N GLU A 159 3.05 -20.26 7.07
CA GLU A 159 3.23 -21.69 7.31
C GLU A 159 4.65 -22.14 6.99
N GLU A 160 5.23 -21.70 5.86
CA GLU A 160 6.63 -22.00 5.50
C GLU A 160 7.63 -21.47 6.53
N ILE A 161 7.44 -20.24 7.02
CA ILE A 161 8.30 -19.66 8.08
C ILE A 161 8.14 -20.44 9.39
N ARG A 162 6.91 -20.83 9.77
CA ARG A 162 6.67 -21.64 10.98
C ARG A 162 7.30 -23.03 10.87
N GLU A 163 7.22 -23.66 9.69
CA GLU A 163 7.88 -24.94 9.42
C GLU A 163 9.41 -24.78 9.50
N LEU A 164 9.99 -23.76 8.87
CA LEU A 164 11.42 -23.45 8.97
C LEU A 164 11.87 -23.20 10.42
N LEU A 165 11.10 -22.44 11.21
CA LEU A 165 11.38 -22.19 12.63
C LEU A 165 11.30 -23.48 13.46
N SER A 166 10.34 -24.36 13.16
CA SER A 166 10.25 -25.68 13.79
C SER A 166 11.44 -26.58 13.46
N CYS A 167 11.99 -26.48 12.26
CA CYS A 167 13.20 -27.19 11.84
C CYS A 167 14.48 -26.63 12.50
N VAL A 168 14.49 -25.36 12.92
CA VAL A 168 15.67 -24.68 13.51
C VAL A 168 15.76 -24.88 15.03
N ASN A 169 14.75 -25.45 15.68
CA ASN A 169 14.77 -25.80 17.10
C ASN A 169 15.16 -24.62 18.00
N MET A 170 14.58 -23.45 17.73
CA MET A 170 14.67 -22.28 18.60
C MET A 170 13.62 -22.43 19.71
N PRO A 171 13.98 -22.38 21.00
CA PRO A 171 13.01 -22.44 22.08
C PRO A 171 12.01 -21.28 21.97
N GLU A 172 10.74 -21.53 22.26
CA GLU A 172 9.62 -20.58 22.10
C GLU A 172 9.82 -19.25 22.86
N ASP A 173 10.74 -19.21 23.84
CA ASP A 173 11.07 -18.03 24.65
C ASP A 173 11.83 -16.91 23.91
N ASP A 174 12.39 -17.16 22.72
CA ASP A 174 13.11 -16.14 21.91
C ASP A 174 12.28 -15.60 20.73
N LEU A 175 10.98 -15.94 20.62
CA LEU A 175 10.10 -15.39 19.60
C LEU A 175 9.65 -13.96 19.99
N PRO A 176 9.84 -12.94 19.13
CA PRO A 176 9.45 -11.55 19.44
C PRO A 176 7.93 -11.30 19.44
N PHE A 177 7.11 -12.36 19.54
CA PHE A 177 5.64 -12.29 19.53
C PHE A 177 4.99 -13.25 20.54
N ALA A 178 5.73 -13.74 21.54
CA ALA A 178 5.21 -14.72 22.50
C ALA A 178 4.36 -14.12 23.64
N ASP A 179 4.30 -12.80 23.80
CA ASP A 179 3.51 -12.19 24.88
C ASP A 179 2.75 -10.96 24.37
N ASP A 180 1.51 -11.18 23.95
CA ASP A 180 0.36 -10.43 24.47
C ASP A 180 -0.93 -10.97 23.85
N SER A 181 -1.53 -11.94 24.53
CA SER A 181 -2.97 -12.18 24.48
C SER A 181 -3.54 -11.93 25.89
N PRO A 182 -4.71 -11.28 25.98
CA PRO A 182 -5.09 -10.51 27.15
C PRO A 182 -5.57 -11.38 28.31
N ILE A 183 -5.22 -10.96 29.53
CA ILE A 183 -5.98 -11.24 30.75
C ILE A 183 -6.65 -9.95 31.19
#